data_AF-G4VD88-F1
#
_entry.id   AF-G4VD88-F1
#
_cell.length_a   1.000
_cell.length_b   1.000
_cell.length_c   1.000
_cell.angle_alpha   90.00
_cell.angle_beta   90.00
_cell.angle_gamma   90.00
#
_symmetry.space_group_name_H-M   'P 1'
#
loop_
_entity.id
_entity.type
_entity.pdbx_description
1 polymer ?
#
loop_
_entity_poly.entity_id
_entity_poly.type
_entity_poly.pdbx_seq_one_letter_code
_entity_poly.pdbx_strand_id
1 'polypeptide(L)'
;MVADDASCSSRNPRPATIFNNPYSRVNLYGEEIEIDYRGYEVTVENFIRVLTGRLPPSTPTSKRLNTDEHSNILIYMTGHGGEGFLKFQDDHELSNSELADAIEQMWQKRRYHELLFIVDTCQAESMGKLFYSPNVVAIGSSAIGEESLSLHSDREIGTYVSDRYSYYAFQFLESVTPSSKRTLYDFSQLCPFSLCQSTVITRSDLFRRDIRHVLVTDFFGSVRHIIPGPVIEISNSTVYENDTL
;
A
#
# COMPACT_ATOMS: atom_id res chain seq x y z
N MET A 1 5.14 7.35 3.81
CA MET A 1 6.48 7.89 4.14
C MET A 1 7.05 8.48 2.86
N VAL A 2 7.45 9.75 2.83
CA VAL A 2 7.89 10.46 1.60
C VAL A 2 9.00 11.45 1.96
N ALA A 3 9.99 11.62 1.08
CA ALA A 3 11.08 12.58 1.31
C ALA A 3 10.58 14.02 1.52
N ASP A 4 9.48 14.38 0.87
CA ASP A 4 8.75 15.65 1.02
C ASP A 4 9.56 16.90 0.61
N ASP A 5 10.39 16.76 -0.42
CA ASP A 5 11.28 17.80 -0.95
C ASP A 5 10.83 18.33 -2.33
N ALA A 6 10.12 17.53 -3.12
CA ALA A 6 9.67 17.90 -4.46
C ALA A 6 8.67 19.06 -4.48
N SER A 7 7.76 19.14 -3.50
CA SER A 7 6.69 20.16 -3.43
C SER A 7 7.25 21.57 -3.14
N CYS A 8 8.37 21.63 -2.43
CA CYS A 8 9.07 22.86 -2.03
C CYS A 8 10.39 23.08 -2.79
N SER A 9 10.68 22.25 -3.79
CA SER A 9 11.90 22.35 -4.59
C SER A 9 11.96 23.68 -5.32
N SER A 10 13.14 24.32 -5.37
CA SER A 10 13.35 25.53 -6.17
C SER A 10 13.21 25.29 -7.68
N ARG A 11 13.26 24.02 -8.12
CA ARG A 11 12.98 23.61 -9.49
C ARG A 11 11.49 23.48 -9.78
N ASN A 12 10.63 23.45 -8.76
CA ASN A 12 9.19 23.35 -8.95
C ASN A 12 8.60 24.75 -9.25
N PRO A 13 8.15 25.02 -10.48
CA PRO A 13 7.58 26.32 -10.87
C PRO A 13 6.23 26.61 -10.21
N ARG A 14 5.61 25.58 -9.60
CA ARG A 14 4.31 25.66 -8.93
C ARG A 14 4.47 25.19 -7.47
N PRO A 15 4.86 26.09 -6.56
CA PRO A 15 5.11 25.74 -5.17
C PRO A 15 3.91 25.05 -4.51
N ALA A 16 4.18 24.11 -3.62
CA ALA A 16 3.17 23.33 -2.89
C ALA A 16 2.22 22.54 -3.80
N THR A 17 2.68 22.12 -4.98
CA THR A 17 1.92 21.25 -5.88
C THR A 17 2.77 20.10 -6.41
N ILE A 18 2.13 18.94 -6.63
CA ILE A 18 2.71 17.76 -7.27
C ILE A 18 1.67 17.20 -8.26
N PHE A 19 2.11 16.87 -9.47
CA PHE A 19 1.25 16.33 -10.53
C PHE A 19 1.84 15.01 -11.04
N ASN A 20 1.01 14.05 -11.44
CA ASN A 20 1.43 12.79 -12.09
C ASN A 20 1.32 12.83 -13.63
N ASN A 21 0.99 14.00 -14.19
CA ASN A 21 0.87 14.22 -15.63
C ASN A 21 1.16 15.69 -15.98
N PRO A 22 2.01 15.97 -16.99
CA PRO A 22 2.36 17.33 -17.43
C PRO A 22 1.13 18.16 -17.82
N TYR A 23 0.09 17.53 -18.36
CA TYR A 23 -1.12 18.22 -18.81
C TYR A 23 -2.09 18.58 -17.67
N SER A 24 -1.68 18.43 -16.41
CA SER A 24 -2.31 18.98 -15.20
C SER A 24 -3.82 18.74 -15.07
N ARG A 25 -4.21 17.71 -14.31
CA ARG A 25 -5.63 17.49 -13.94
C ARG A 25 -5.90 17.55 -12.44
N VAL A 26 -4.97 17.08 -11.60
CA VAL A 26 -5.17 16.96 -10.15
C VAL A 26 -3.85 17.26 -9.42
N ASN A 27 -3.88 18.15 -8.44
CA ASN A 27 -2.77 18.35 -7.50
C ASN A 27 -2.80 17.25 -6.44
N LEU A 28 -1.82 16.35 -6.45
CA LEU A 28 -1.71 15.22 -5.52
C LEU A 28 -1.17 15.63 -4.14
N TYR A 29 -0.57 16.82 -4.03
CA TYR A 29 -0.06 17.38 -2.77
C TYR A 29 -1.09 18.27 -2.06
N GLY A 30 -2.37 18.17 -2.44
CA GLY A 30 -3.45 18.98 -1.87
C GLY A 30 -3.74 18.69 -0.40
N GLU A 31 -4.90 19.14 0.09
CA GLU A 31 -5.26 19.04 1.52
C GLU A 31 -5.46 17.59 2.01
N GLU A 32 -5.67 16.63 1.11
CA GLU A 32 -6.02 15.25 1.45
C GLU A 32 -4.81 14.34 1.70
N ILE A 33 -3.58 14.76 1.35
CA ILE A 33 -2.40 13.91 1.55
C ILE A 33 -1.94 13.93 3.00
N GLU A 34 -1.82 12.74 3.60
CA GLU A 34 -1.22 12.56 4.91
C GLU A 34 0.24 12.13 4.78
N ILE A 35 1.15 12.93 5.35
CA ILE A 35 2.59 12.60 5.36
C ILE A 35 3.07 12.49 6.81
N ASP A 36 3.04 11.26 7.32
CA ASP A 36 3.43 10.92 8.70
C ASP A 36 4.94 10.90 8.94
N TYR A 37 5.72 10.48 7.94
CA TYR A 37 7.18 10.42 8.01
C TYR A 37 7.73 11.19 6.81
N ARG A 38 8.49 12.26 7.10
CA ARG A 38 9.00 13.25 6.15
C ARG A 38 10.52 13.32 6.21
N GLY A 39 11.19 13.56 5.08
CA GLY A 39 12.63 13.80 5.01
C GLY A 39 13.45 12.77 5.78
N TYR A 40 14.18 13.24 6.80
CA TYR A 40 15.06 12.41 7.65
C TYR A 40 14.34 11.33 8.46
N GLU A 41 13.02 11.41 8.63
CA GLU A 41 12.26 10.34 9.28
C GLU A 41 11.99 9.16 8.34
N VAL A 42 12.23 9.31 7.04
CA VAL A 42 12.07 8.24 6.04
C VAL A 42 13.30 7.35 6.04
N THR A 43 13.33 6.42 6.98
CA THR A 43 14.41 5.45 7.14
C THR A 43 13.87 4.03 7.10
N VAL A 44 14.74 3.09 6.72
CA VAL A 44 14.45 1.65 6.77
C VAL A 44 14.04 1.23 8.19
N GLU A 45 14.76 1.73 9.20
CA GLU A 45 14.47 1.46 10.61
C GLU A 45 13.03 1.88 11.01
N ASN A 46 12.63 3.10 10.65
CA ASN A 46 11.27 3.58 10.96
C ASN A 46 10.21 2.76 10.23
N PHE A 47 10.43 2.44 8.95
CA PHE A 47 9.53 1.59 8.18
C PHE A 47 9.33 0.22 8.85
N ILE A 48 10.42 -0.48 9.19
CA ILE A 48 10.37 -1.79 9.86
C ILE A 48 9.71 -1.69 11.25
N ARG A 49 9.96 -0.62 12.01
CA ARG A 49 9.31 -0.40 13.31
C ARG A 49 7.81 -0.19 13.19
N VAL A 50 7.34 0.54 12.17
CA VAL A 50 5.91 0.71 11.88
C VAL A 50 5.26 -0.65 11.62
N LEU A 51 5.83 -1.45 10.71
CA LEU A 51 5.32 -2.79 10.38
C LEU A 51 5.25 -3.69 11.61
N THR A 52 6.35 -3.80 12.35
CA THR A 52 6.48 -4.71 13.50
C THR A 52 5.82 -4.21 14.79
N GLY A 53 5.29 -2.97 14.80
CA GLY A 53 4.70 -2.31 15.96
C GLY A 53 5.72 -1.98 17.07
N ARG A 54 7.02 -1.96 16.78
CA ARG A 54 8.09 -1.67 17.75
C ARG A 54 8.36 -0.17 17.84
N LEU A 55 7.35 0.57 18.28
CA LEU A 55 7.40 2.02 18.42
C LEU A 55 7.31 2.41 19.91
N PRO A 56 8.07 3.42 20.38
CA PRO A 56 7.95 3.94 21.75
C PRO A 56 6.50 4.25 22.12
N PRO A 57 6.07 4.10 23.39
CA PRO A 57 4.69 4.44 23.80
C PRO A 57 4.28 5.89 23.49
N SER A 58 5.25 6.81 23.43
CA SER A 58 5.03 8.22 23.09
C SER A 58 4.77 8.49 21.60
N THR A 59 4.98 7.52 20.70
CA THR A 59 4.73 7.71 19.26
C THR A 59 3.23 8.01 19.02
N PRO A 60 2.90 9.07 18.26
CA PRO A 60 1.51 9.42 17.95
C PRO A 60 0.77 8.32 17.20
N THR A 61 -0.56 8.27 17.35
CA THR A 61 -1.43 7.30 16.65
C THR A 61 -1.30 7.36 15.13
N SER A 62 -1.17 8.55 14.54
CA SER A 62 -1.02 8.72 13.09
C SER A 62 0.26 8.08 12.55
N LYS A 63 1.32 8.02 13.38
CA LYS A 63 2.59 7.38 13.05
C LYS A 63 2.63 5.89 13.42
N ARG A 64 1.48 5.22 13.57
CA ARG A 64 1.40 3.79 13.93
C ARG A 64 0.53 3.04 12.95
N LEU A 65 0.90 1.79 12.70
CA LEU A 65 0.05 0.82 12.00
C LEU A 65 -0.77 0.04 13.05
N ASN A 66 -1.91 0.57 13.46
CA ASN A 66 -2.78 -0.06 14.46
C ASN A 66 -3.69 -1.12 13.81
N THR A 67 -3.12 -2.30 13.59
CA THR A 67 -3.77 -3.44 12.92
C THR A 67 -3.73 -4.70 13.78
N ASP A 68 -4.60 -5.65 13.45
CA ASP A 68 -4.81 -6.93 14.13
C ASP A 68 -5.06 -8.07 13.13
N GLU A 69 -5.42 -9.27 13.62
CA GLU A 69 -5.71 -10.45 12.79
C GLU A 69 -6.93 -10.32 11.87
N HIS A 70 -7.67 -9.22 11.96
CA HIS A 70 -8.85 -8.91 11.14
C HIS A 70 -8.60 -7.78 10.14
N SER A 71 -7.39 -7.22 10.14
CA SER A 71 -7.03 -6.06 9.32
C SER A 71 -6.41 -6.48 7.99
N ASN A 72 -6.95 -5.99 6.87
CA ASN A 72 -6.27 -6.07 5.57
C ASN A 72 -5.27 -4.93 5.44
N ILE A 73 -4.06 -5.24 4.97
CA ILE A 73 -2.97 -4.26 4.84
C ILE A 73 -2.54 -4.13 3.39
N LEU A 74 -2.44 -2.90 2.93
CA LEU A 74 -1.76 -2.53 1.69
C LEU A 74 -0.40 -1.91 2.03
N ILE A 75 0.68 -2.49 1.50
CA ILE A 75 2.01 -1.89 1.50
C ILE A 75 2.33 -1.56 0.04
N TYR A 76 2.48 -0.26 -0.24
CA TYR A 76 2.91 0.23 -1.54
C TYR A 76 4.27 0.92 -1.42
N MET A 77 5.23 0.51 -2.24
CA MET A 77 6.57 1.08 -2.29
C MET A 77 6.93 1.45 -3.72
N THR A 78 7.48 2.64 -3.92
CA THR A 78 7.99 3.10 -5.22
C THR A 78 9.34 3.78 -5.01
N GLY A 79 10.26 3.58 -5.96
CA GLY A 79 11.58 4.20 -5.95
C GLY A 79 12.61 3.40 -6.73
N HIS A 80 13.89 3.72 -6.55
CA HIS A 80 14.98 2.99 -7.16
C HIS A 80 15.32 1.71 -6.38
N GLY A 81 15.78 0.69 -7.08
CA GLY A 81 16.03 -0.62 -6.53
C GLY A 81 16.77 -1.52 -7.52
N GLY A 82 16.94 -2.77 -7.14
CA GLY A 82 17.58 -3.81 -7.95
C GLY A 82 17.24 -5.19 -7.41
N GLU A 83 18.02 -6.20 -7.80
CA GLU A 83 17.76 -7.57 -7.34
C GLU A 83 17.88 -7.68 -5.81
N GLY A 84 16.74 -7.80 -5.15
CA GLY A 84 16.62 -8.05 -3.72
C GLY A 84 16.73 -6.83 -2.82
N PHE A 85 16.65 -5.60 -3.35
CA PHE A 85 16.65 -4.40 -2.52
C PHE A 85 15.88 -3.21 -3.13
N LEU A 86 15.45 -2.30 -2.26
CA LEU A 86 14.89 -0.99 -2.61
C LEU A 86 15.60 0.12 -1.81
N LYS A 87 15.97 1.21 -2.48
CA LYS A 87 16.69 2.33 -1.86
C LYS A 87 15.77 3.26 -1.07
N PHE A 88 16.26 3.68 0.09
CA PHE A 88 15.66 4.72 0.93
C PHE A 88 16.58 5.94 0.92
N GLN A 89 16.08 7.07 0.40
CA GLN A 89 16.79 8.36 0.37
C GLN A 89 18.20 8.27 -0.27
N ASP A 90 18.41 7.36 -1.22
CA ASP A 90 19.70 7.04 -1.88
C ASP A 90 20.89 6.63 -0.98
N ASP A 91 20.73 6.67 0.35
CA ASP A 91 21.80 6.38 1.32
C ASP A 91 21.70 4.99 1.95
N HIS A 92 20.49 4.42 2.03
CA HIS A 92 20.23 3.13 2.67
C HIS A 92 19.43 2.22 1.74
N GLU A 93 19.48 0.93 2.00
CA GLU A 93 18.77 -0.09 1.23
C GLU A 93 17.94 -0.95 2.18
N LEU A 94 16.68 -1.18 1.83
CA LEU A 94 15.85 -2.22 2.43
C LEU A 94 16.04 -3.49 1.61
N SER A 95 16.57 -4.53 2.23
CA SER A 95 16.67 -5.84 1.57
C SER A 95 15.33 -6.60 1.58
N ASN A 96 15.15 -7.47 0.59
CA ASN A 96 13.99 -8.36 0.50
C ASN A 96 13.94 -9.37 1.67
N SER A 97 15.09 -9.75 2.24
CA SER A 97 15.17 -10.59 3.44
C SER A 97 14.67 -9.86 4.69
N GLU A 98 15.08 -8.61 4.91
CA GLU A 98 14.59 -7.82 6.05
C GLU A 98 13.08 -7.56 5.95
N LEU A 99 12.59 -7.33 4.73
CA LEU A 99 11.16 -7.17 4.48
C LEU A 99 10.39 -8.48 4.76
N ALA A 100 10.90 -9.62 4.29
CA ALA A 100 10.30 -10.92 4.56
C ALA A 100 10.21 -11.21 6.07
N ASP A 101 11.30 -10.98 6.80
CA ASP A 101 11.35 -11.16 8.26
C ASP A 101 10.43 -10.20 8.99
N ALA A 102 10.24 -8.97 8.50
CA ALA A 102 9.31 -8.02 9.08
C ALA A 102 7.85 -8.46 8.90
N ILE A 103 7.48 -8.94 7.71
CA ILE A 103 6.14 -9.48 7.43
C ILE A 103 5.89 -10.74 8.28
N GLU A 104 6.90 -11.59 8.48
CA GLU A 104 6.76 -12.74 9.39
C GLU A 104 6.51 -12.31 10.83
N GLN A 105 7.22 -11.30 11.30
CA GLN A 105 6.97 -10.77 12.64
C GLN A 105 5.58 -10.15 12.76
N MET A 106 5.04 -9.56 11.70
CA MET A 106 3.65 -9.11 11.67
C MET A 106 2.68 -10.29 11.80
N TRP A 107 2.93 -11.38 11.07
CA TRP A 107 2.10 -12.58 11.12
C TRP A 107 2.09 -13.22 12.51
N GLN A 108 3.27 -13.47 13.08
CA GLN A 108 3.42 -14.05 14.42
C GLN A 108 2.75 -13.21 15.51
N LYS A 109 2.76 -11.88 15.34
CA LYS A 109 2.10 -10.93 16.25
C LYS A 109 0.63 -10.69 15.91
N ARG A 110 0.05 -11.44 14.96
CA ARG A 110 -1.35 -11.30 14.55
C ARG A 110 -1.70 -9.87 14.14
N ARG A 111 -0.88 -9.24 13.31
CA ARG A 111 -1.06 -7.84 12.89
C ARG A 111 -1.73 -7.69 11.53
N TYR A 112 -2.09 -8.77 10.85
CA TYR A 112 -2.89 -8.72 9.63
C TYR A 112 -3.73 -9.98 9.44
N HIS A 113 -4.83 -9.81 8.73
CA HIS A 113 -5.63 -10.87 8.14
C HIS A 113 -5.05 -11.29 6.78
N GLU A 114 -4.94 -10.31 5.88
CA GLU A 114 -4.41 -10.42 4.52
C GLU A 114 -3.51 -9.22 4.21
N LEU A 115 -2.46 -9.44 3.41
CA LEU A 115 -1.51 -8.40 3.04
C LEU A 115 -1.33 -8.36 1.52
N LEU A 116 -1.53 -7.19 0.93
CA LEU A 116 -1.20 -6.88 -0.45
C LEU A 116 0.07 -6.03 -0.46
N PHE A 117 1.14 -6.57 -1.02
CA PHE A 117 2.41 -5.88 -1.23
C PHE A 117 2.54 -5.51 -2.70
N ILE A 118 2.72 -4.23 -2.97
CA ILE A 118 2.93 -3.69 -4.31
C ILE A 118 4.23 -2.91 -4.32
N VAL A 119 5.11 -3.21 -5.27
CA VAL A 119 6.37 -2.50 -5.42
C VAL A 119 6.61 -2.08 -6.87
N ASP A 120 6.89 -0.79 -7.06
CA ASP A 120 7.30 -0.21 -8.34
C ASP A 120 8.78 0.17 -8.33
N THR A 121 9.62 -0.69 -8.89
CA THR A 121 11.07 -0.47 -8.97
C THR A 121 11.70 -1.38 -10.02
N CYS A 122 12.99 -1.19 -10.34
CA CYS A 122 13.73 -2.13 -11.19
C CYS A 122 13.87 -3.48 -10.48
N GLN A 123 13.63 -4.58 -11.20
CA GLN A 123 13.65 -5.95 -10.67
C GLN A 123 12.70 -6.17 -9.49
N ALA A 124 11.54 -5.51 -9.53
CA ALA A 124 10.54 -5.47 -8.46
C ALA A 124 10.06 -6.85 -7.99
N GLU A 125 9.96 -7.85 -8.88
CA GLU A 125 9.66 -9.25 -8.55
C GLU A 125 10.53 -9.77 -7.39
N SER A 126 11.81 -9.41 -7.37
CA SER A 126 12.78 -9.91 -6.39
C SER A 126 12.44 -9.54 -4.94
N MET A 127 11.69 -8.45 -4.72
CA MET A 127 11.33 -7.98 -3.38
C MET A 127 10.32 -8.89 -2.68
N GLY A 128 9.39 -9.48 -3.43
CA GLY A 128 8.40 -10.45 -2.91
C GLY A 128 8.87 -11.90 -2.92
N LYS A 129 10.03 -12.19 -3.51
CA LYS A 129 10.52 -13.57 -3.75
C LYS A 129 10.83 -14.33 -2.46
N LEU A 130 11.27 -13.64 -1.41
CA LEU A 130 11.62 -14.27 -0.13
C LEU A 130 10.46 -14.31 0.87
N PHE A 131 9.27 -13.82 0.53
CA PHE A 131 8.13 -13.95 1.43
C PHE A 131 7.80 -15.42 1.67
N TYR A 132 7.53 -15.74 2.94
CA TYR A 132 7.17 -17.08 3.40
C TYR A 132 6.00 -17.08 4.40
N SER A 133 5.54 -15.90 4.82
CA SER A 133 4.36 -15.76 5.68
C SER A 133 3.06 -15.95 4.88
N PRO A 134 2.02 -16.54 5.47
CA PRO A 134 0.77 -16.83 4.77
C PRO A 134 -0.06 -15.56 4.56
N ASN A 135 -1.07 -15.65 3.68
CA ASN A 135 -2.03 -14.61 3.37
C ASN A 135 -1.40 -13.33 2.77
N VAL A 136 -0.33 -13.50 1.98
CA VAL A 136 0.34 -12.41 1.28
C VAL A 136 0.18 -12.56 -0.24
N VAL A 137 -0.18 -11.47 -0.92
CA VAL A 137 -0.04 -11.32 -2.39
C VAL A 137 1.03 -10.27 -2.64
N ALA A 138 1.99 -10.58 -3.51
CA ALA A 138 3.01 -9.63 -3.94
C ALA A 138 2.88 -9.32 -5.44
N ILE A 139 2.91 -8.03 -5.80
CA ILE A 139 2.88 -7.55 -7.18
C ILE A 139 4.11 -6.67 -7.40
N GLY A 140 4.96 -7.05 -8.34
CA GLY A 140 6.13 -6.28 -8.76
C GLY A 140 5.95 -5.71 -10.16
N SER A 141 6.34 -4.46 -10.38
CA SER A 141 6.19 -3.76 -11.67
C SER A 141 7.12 -4.26 -12.80
N SER A 142 8.17 -5.02 -12.47
CA SER A 142 9.17 -5.53 -13.40
C SER A 142 9.70 -6.91 -12.94
N ALA A 143 10.05 -7.78 -13.90
CA ALA A 143 10.64 -9.07 -13.61
C ALA A 143 12.13 -8.95 -13.24
N ILE A 144 12.70 -9.99 -12.64
CA ILE A 144 14.15 -10.06 -12.41
C ILE A 144 14.90 -9.91 -13.74
N GLY A 145 15.87 -9.00 -13.79
CA GLY A 145 16.61 -8.64 -15.00
C GLY A 145 15.98 -7.55 -15.88
N GLU A 146 14.79 -7.03 -15.52
CA GLU A 146 14.14 -5.91 -16.22
C GLU A 146 14.19 -4.60 -15.41
N GLU A 147 14.13 -3.48 -16.13
CA GLU A 147 13.99 -2.14 -15.55
C GLU A 147 12.51 -1.79 -15.35
N SER A 148 12.20 -0.91 -14.37
CA SER A 148 10.94 -0.17 -14.35
C SER A 148 11.20 1.23 -14.90
N LEU A 149 10.31 1.72 -15.78
CA LEU A 149 10.52 2.95 -16.52
C LEU A 149 9.58 4.07 -16.09
N SER A 150 10.13 5.29 -16.06
CA SER A 150 9.35 6.49 -15.83
C SER A 150 8.44 6.84 -17.02
N LEU A 151 7.40 7.62 -16.73
CA LEU A 151 6.39 8.09 -17.67
C LEU A 151 6.19 9.60 -17.52
N HIS A 152 5.77 10.24 -18.61
CA HIS A 152 5.41 11.65 -18.63
C HIS A 152 6.56 12.59 -18.26
N SER A 153 7.40 12.90 -19.24
CA SER A 153 8.42 13.93 -19.08
C SER A 153 7.79 15.32 -19.05
N ASP A 154 8.12 16.09 -18.02
CA ASP A 154 7.79 17.51 -17.91
C ASP A 154 9.03 18.35 -18.24
N ARG A 155 8.90 19.17 -19.29
CA ARG A 155 10.00 19.99 -19.81
C ARG A 155 10.28 21.23 -18.96
N GLU A 156 9.32 21.70 -18.17
CA GLU A 156 9.46 22.89 -17.33
C GLU A 156 10.40 22.59 -16.15
N ILE A 157 10.26 21.39 -15.56
CA ILE A 157 11.11 20.92 -14.45
C ILE A 157 12.26 20.02 -14.89
N GLY A 158 12.26 19.54 -16.13
CA GLY A 158 13.34 18.74 -16.72
C GLY A 158 13.44 17.32 -16.16
N THR A 159 12.32 16.74 -15.70
CA THR A 159 12.27 15.37 -15.16
C THR A 159 10.97 14.67 -15.55
N TYR A 160 10.87 13.37 -15.25
CA TYR A 160 9.61 12.63 -15.33
C TYR A 160 8.79 12.84 -14.06
N VAL A 161 7.46 12.83 -14.19
CA VAL A 161 6.53 13.11 -13.08
C VAL A 161 5.77 11.88 -12.56
N SER A 162 5.98 10.72 -13.19
CA SER A 162 5.36 9.46 -12.76
C SER A 162 6.18 8.27 -13.25
N ASP A 163 5.88 7.10 -12.71
CA ASP A 163 6.38 5.82 -13.22
C ASP A 163 5.28 5.08 -13.96
N ARG A 164 5.64 4.30 -14.98
CA ARG A 164 4.63 3.68 -15.88
C ARG A 164 3.65 2.82 -15.10
N TYR A 165 4.13 1.92 -14.27
CA TYR A 165 3.27 1.04 -13.48
C TYR A 165 2.42 1.85 -12.51
N SER A 166 3.03 2.73 -11.71
CA SER A 166 2.34 3.67 -10.82
C SER A 166 1.21 4.43 -11.52
N TYR A 167 1.46 4.96 -12.72
CA TYR A 167 0.50 5.73 -13.50
C TYR A 167 -0.70 4.89 -13.95
N TYR A 168 -0.46 3.71 -14.50
CA TYR A 168 -1.55 2.83 -14.93
C TYR A 168 -2.30 2.22 -13.73
N ALA A 169 -1.62 1.99 -12.60
CA ALA A 169 -2.26 1.55 -11.37
C ALA A 169 -3.21 2.63 -10.84
N PHE A 170 -2.77 3.90 -10.87
CA PHE A 170 -3.64 5.04 -10.57
C PHE A 170 -4.85 5.10 -11.51
N GLN A 171 -4.65 5.01 -12.83
CA GLN A 171 -5.77 5.01 -13.80
C GLN A 171 -6.76 3.87 -13.57
N PHE A 172 -6.27 2.68 -13.25
CA PHE A 172 -7.13 1.55 -12.90
C PHE A 172 -8.00 1.90 -11.69
N LEU A 173 -7.39 2.44 -10.63
CA LEU A 173 -8.07 2.78 -9.39
C LEU A 173 -9.06 3.93 -9.55
N GLU A 174 -8.83 4.90 -10.45
CA GLU A 174 -9.81 5.94 -10.78
C GLU A 174 -11.13 5.35 -11.35
N SER A 175 -11.08 4.13 -11.91
CA SER A 175 -12.28 3.43 -12.39
C SER A 175 -12.98 2.56 -11.33
N VAL A 176 -12.41 2.45 -10.12
CA VAL A 176 -12.91 1.60 -9.03
C VAL A 176 -13.80 2.43 -8.09
N THR A 177 -15.06 2.02 -7.95
CA THR A 177 -16.00 2.55 -6.96
C THR A 177 -16.14 1.61 -5.77
N PRO A 178 -16.73 2.04 -4.63
CA PRO A 178 -16.97 1.16 -3.49
C PRO A 178 -17.85 -0.07 -3.78
N SER A 179 -18.66 -0.04 -4.85
CA SER A 179 -19.49 -1.18 -5.30
C SER A 179 -18.85 -1.99 -6.44
N SER A 180 -17.62 -1.65 -6.81
CA SER A 180 -16.89 -2.30 -7.89
C SER A 180 -16.66 -3.78 -7.58
N LYS A 181 -16.78 -4.60 -8.64
CA LYS A 181 -16.47 -6.04 -8.59
C LYS A 181 -15.12 -6.38 -9.22
N ARG A 182 -14.27 -5.35 -9.46
CA ARG A 182 -12.91 -5.55 -9.96
C ARG A 182 -12.11 -6.34 -8.95
N THR A 183 -11.36 -7.32 -9.45
CA THR A 183 -10.64 -8.30 -8.65
C THR A 183 -9.15 -7.99 -8.60
N LEU A 184 -8.43 -8.61 -7.66
CA LEU A 184 -6.97 -8.55 -7.63
C LEU A 184 -6.35 -9.17 -8.89
N TYR A 185 -7.03 -10.12 -9.54
CA TYR A 185 -6.62 -10.60 -10.85
C TYR A 185 -6.75 -9.52 -11.94
N ASP A 186 -7.86 -8.75 -11.96
CA ASP A 186 -7.98 -7.63 -12.89
C ASP A 186 -6.88 -6.58 -12.66
N PHE A 187 -6.57 -6.32 -11.38
CA PHE A 187 -5.50 -5.40 -10.99
C PHE A 187 -4.12 -5.93 -11.39
N SER A 188 -3.81 -7.22 -11.21
CA SER A 188 -2.51 -7.77 -11.61
C SER A 188 -2.23 -7.68 -13.12
N GLN A 189 -3.28 -7.55 -13.94
CA GLN A 189 -3.20 -7.41 -15.38
C GLN A 189 -3.27 -5.95 -15.85
N LEU A 190 -3.27 -4.96 -14.93
CA LEU A 190 -3.50 -3.55 -15.26
C LEU A 190 -2.46 -2.97 -16.24
N CYS A 191 -1.23 -3.50 -16.22
CA CYS A 191 -0.13 -2.99 -17.02
C CYS A 191 0.51 -4.10 -17.87
N PRO A 192 -0.04 -4.42 -19.06
CA PRO A 192 0.65 -5.31 -19.99
C PRO A 192 1.98 -4.69 -20.45
N PHE A 193 2.87 -5.53 -20.97
CA PHE A 193 4.21 -5.13 -21.45
C PHE A 193 4.17 -3.94 -22.42
N SER A 194 3.15 -3.87 -23.29
CA SER A 194 2.99 -2.74 -24.23
C SER A 194 2.87 -1.38 -23.54
N LEU A 195 2.31 -1.33 -22.32
CA LEU A 195 2.13 -0.12 -21.53
C LEU A 195 3.32 0.12 -20.59
N CYS A 196 3.71 -0.89 -19.81
CA CYS A 196 4.76 -0.76 -18.80
C CYS A 196 6.18 -0.83 -19.37
N GLN A 197 6.36 -1.45 -20.54
CA GLN A 197 7.69 -1.78 -21.10
C GLN A 197 8.55 -2.65 -20.16
N SER A 198 7.87 -3.33 -19.24
CA SER A 198 8.37 -4.29 -18.26
C SER A 198 7.26 -5.31 -18.00
N THR A 199 7.63 -6.46 -17.47
CA THR A 199 6.75 -7.57 -17.15
C THR A 199 6.31 -7.46 -15.70
N VAL A 200 5.02 -7.17 -15.48
CA VAL A 200 4.42 -7.19 -14.14
C VAL A 200 4.32 -8.64 -13.66
N ILE A 201 4.90 -8.93 -12.49
CA ILE A 201 4.88 -10.26 -11.88
C ILE A 201 3.99 -10.24 -10.64
N THR A 202 3.11 -11.23 -10.54
CA THR A 202 2.25 -11.44 -9.37
C THR A 202 2.54 -12.80 -8.75
N ARG A 203 2.85 -12.77 -7.46
CA ARG A 203 3.05 -13.93 -6.61
C ARG A 203 1.89 -14.06 -5.63
N SER A 204 1.16 -15.17 -5.70
CA SER A 204 -0.03 -15.42 -4.89
C SER A 204 -0.06 -16.83 -4.27
N ASP A 205 1.03 -17.60 -4.32
CA ASP A 205 1.15 -18.94 -3.75
C ASP A 205 0.95 -18.98 -2.22
N LEU A 206 1.25 -17.87 -1.54
CA LEU A 206 1.05 -17.71 -0.09
C LEU A 206 -0.39 -17.31 0.27
N PHE A 207 -1.21 -16.96 -0.72
CA PHE A 207 -2.55 -16.43 -0.51
C PHE A 207 -3.59 -17.54 -0.53
N ARG A 208 -4.42 -17.63 0.52
CA ARG A 208 -5.40 -18.72 0.66
C ARG A 208 -6.55 -18.63 -0.32
N ARG A 209 -7.01 -17.40 -0.63
CA ARG A 209 -8.11 -17.16 -1.56
C ARG A 209 -7.58 -17.09 -2.98
N ASP A 210 -8.44 -17.43 -3.93
CA ASP A 210 -8.15 -17.19 -5.34
C ASP A 210 -8.29 -15.69 -5.64
N ILE A 211 -7.21 -15.06 -6.12
CA ILE A 211 -7.17 -13.63 -6.46
C ILE A 211 -8.20 -13.22 -7.53
N ARG A 212 -8.73 -14.19 -8.30
CA ARG A 212 -9.84 -13.98 -9.25
C ARG A 212 -11.19 -13.72 -8.58
N HIS A 213 -11.29 -13.92 -7.27
CA HIS A 213 -12.49 -13.69 -6.49
C HIS A 213 -12.28 -12.69 -5.34
N VAL A 214 -11.07 -12.16 -5.19
CA VAL A 214 -10.73 -11.18 -4.16
C VAL A 214 -10.88 -9.79 -4.76
N LEU A 215 -11.67 -8.93 -4.12
CA LEU A 215 -11.97 -7.61 -4.67
C LEU A 215 -10.82 -6.65 -4.39
N VAL A 216 -10.58 -5.71 -5.32
CA VAL A 216 -9.63 -4.62 -5.10
C VAL A 216 -10.05 -3.76 -3.90
N THR A 217 -11.36 -3.63 -3.69
CA THR A 217 -11.94 -2.90 -2.55
C THR A 217 -11.62 -3.52 -1.20
N ASP A 218 -11.20 -4.79 -1.14
CA ASP A 218 -10.77 -5.44 0.12
C ASP A 218 -9.47 -4.81 0.67
N PHE A 219 -8.69 -4.13 -0.18
CA PHE A 219 -7.42 -3.47 0.17
C PHE A 219 -7.41 -1.96 -0.06
N PHE A 220 -8.15 -1.47 -1.07
CA PHE A 220 -8.20 -0.04 -1.42
C PHE A 220 -9.47 0.66 -0.95
N GLY A 221 -10.46 -0.09 -0.43
CA GLY A 221 -11.72 0.47 0.06
C GLY A 221 -11.80 0.50 1.58
N SER A 222 -12.66 1.38 2.12
CA SER A 222 -13.05 1.38 3.53
C SER A 222 -14.30 0.51 3.75
N VAL A 223 -14.26 -0.75 3.29
CA VAL A 223 -15.40 -1.67 3.44
C VAL A 223 -15.26 -2.38 4.79
N ARG A 224 -16.06 -1.96 5.78
CA ARG A 224 -16.12 -2.64 7.07
C ARG A 224 -17.04 -3.86 6.96
N HIS A 225 -16.49 -5.05 7.09
CA HIS A 225 -17.29 -6.26 7.30
C HIS A 225 -17.82 -6.27 8.73
N ILE A 226 -19.05 -5.81 8.92
CA ILE A 226 -19.74 -5.91 10.21
C ILE A 226 -20.22 -7.35 10.36
N ILE A 227 -19.59 -8.12 11.25
CA ILE A 227 -20.16 -9.39 11.72
C ILE A 227 -21.26 -9.03 12.72
N PRO A 228 -22.55 -9.32 12.43
CA PRO A 228 -23.60 -9.07 13.39
C PRO A 228 -23.35 -9.91 14.65
N GLY A 229 -23.28 -9.25 15.81
CA GLY A 229 -23.24 -9.95 17.10
C GLY A 229 -24.52 -10.76 17.33
N PRO A 230 -24.50 -11.71 18.28
CA PRO A 230 -25.70 -12.46 18.64
C PRO A 230 -26.82 -11.50 19.04
N VAL A 231 -28.00 -11.69 18.44
CA VAL A 231 -29.20 -10.93 18.79
C VAL A 231 -29.61 -11.32 20.21
N ILE A 232 -29.48 -10.40 21.16
CA ILE A 232 -30.01 -10.57 22.51
C ILE A 232 -31.49 -10.21 22.44
N GLU A 233 -32.37 -11.20 22.38
CA GLU A 233 -33.81 -10.99 22.57
C GLU A 233 -34.05 -10.65 24.04
N ILE A 234 -34.32 -9.38 24.33
CA ILE A 234 -34.76 -8.95 25.65
C ILE A 234 -36.25 -9.28 25.76
N SER A 235 -36.58 -10.40 26.42
CA SER A 235 -37.97 -10.69 26.79
C SER A 235 -38.41 -9.73 27.90
N ASN A 236 -39.25 -8.75 27.59
CA ASN A 236 -39.90 -7.92 28.59
C ASN A 236 -40.94 -8.75 29.37
N SER A 237 -40.51 -9.43 30.44
CA SER A 237 -41.43 -9.89 31.47
C SER A 237 -41.76 -8.71 32.40
N THR A 238 -42.86 -8.03 32.14
CA THR A 238 -43.48 -7.09 33.08
C THR A 238 -43.90 -7.84 34.34
N VAL A 239 -43.19 -7.60 35.44
CA VAL A 239 -43.63 -7.98 36.79
C VAL A 239 -44.66 -6.95 37.22
N TYR A 240 -45.93 -7.36 37.32
CA TYR A 240 -46.96 -6.60 38.02
C TYR A 240 -46.75 -6.82 39.53
N GLU A 241 -46.20 -5.82 40.23
CA GLU A 241 -46.31 -5.74 41.68
C GLU A 241 -47.73 -5.29 42.03
N ASN A 242 -48.50 -6.20 42.62
CA ASN A 242 -49.76 -5.92 43.30
C ASN A 242 -49.44 -5.37 44.69
N ASP A 243 -49.57 -4.06 44.87
CA ASP A 243 -49.70 -3.46 46.21
C ASP A 243 -51.14 -3.66 46.70
N THR A 244 -51.30 -4.53 47.71
CA THR A 244 -52.48 -4.58 48.56
C THR A 244 -52.10 -4.35 50.02
N LEU A 245 -52.74 -3.31 50.58
CA LEU A 245 -52.90 -2.89 51.99
C LEU A 245 -51.73 -2.15 52.66
#